data_AF-A0A3R7B934-F1
#
_entry.id   AF-A0A3R7B934-F1
#
_cell.length_a   1.000
_cell.length_b   1.000
_cell.length_c   1.000
_cell.angle_alpha   90.00
_cell.angle_beta   90.00
_cell.angle_gamma   90.00
#
_symmetry.space_group_name_H-M   'P 1'
#
loop_
_entity.id
_entity.type
_entity.pdbx_description
1 polymer ?
#
loop_
_entity_poly.entity_id
_entity_poly.type
_entity_poly.pdbx_seq_one_letter_code
_entity_poly.pdbx_strand_id
1 'polypeptide(L)'
;MRLFGRKKKSDVEKTDYEIFGGATVTRVEGGYEVTWRSPNLTSVRLASMPKLDEGLSVKREGDTIHILSPECKLTIISKNGETEAHISKM
;
A
#
# COMPACT_ATOMS: atom_id res chain seq x y z
N MET A 1 -41.10 15.90 -14.94
CA MET A 1 -40.26 16.75 -14.07
C MET A 1 -38.88 16.14 -13.98
N ARG A 2 -37.83 16.91 -14.30
CA ARG A 2 -36.42 16.47 -14.32
C ARG A 2 -35.80 16.68 -12.94
N LEU A 3 -35.46 15.62 -12.22
CA LEU A 3 -34.56 15.64 -11.06
C LEU A 3 -33.72 14.35 -11.03
N PHE A 4 -32.99 14.09 -12.11
CA PHE A 4 -31.96 13.04 -12.14
C PHE A 4 -30.60 13.64 -11.79
N GLY A 5 -29.90 13.01 -10.85
CA GLY A 5 -28.44 12.92 -10.87
C GLY A 5 -27.69 13.88 -9.94
N ARG A 6 -27.85 13.73 -8.62
CA ARG A 6 -26.78 14.13 -7.70
C ARG A 6 -25.60 13.18 -7.98
N LYS A 7 -24.63 13.60 -8.80
CA LYS A 7 -23.37 12.84 -8.97
C LYS A 7 -22.77 12.67 -7.57
N LYS A 8 -22.73 11.43 -7.08
CA LYS A 8 -22.02 11.06 -5.87
C LYS A 8 -20.56 11.50 -6.10
N LYS A 9 -20.09 12.50 -5.35
CA LYS A 9 -18.66 12.79 -5.31
C LYS A 9 -18.02 11.50 -4.82
N SER A 10 -17.24 10.87 -5.68
CA SER A 10 -16.41 9.74 -5.29
C SER A 10 -15.38 10.28 -4.32
N ASP A 11 -15.61 10.10 -3.02
CA ASP A 11 -14.61 10.39 -1.98
C ASP A 11 -13.41 9.48 -2.27
N VAL A 12 -12.28 10.11 -2.57
CA VAL A 12 -11.00 9.43 -2.69
C VAL A 12 -10.38 9.52 -1.31
N GLU A 13 -10.31 8.39 -0.61
CA GLU A 13 -9.60 8.30 0.65
C GLU A 13 -8.15 7.91 0.37
N LYS A 14 -7.22 8.67 0.93
CA LYS A 14 -5.79 8.42 0.78
C LYS A 14 -5.17 8.32 2.16
N THR A 15 -4.49 7.21 2.43
CA THR A 15 -3.72 7.00 3.65
C THR A 15 -2.26 6.79 3.31
N ASP A 16 -1.39 7.56 3.95
CA ASP A 16 0.05 7.55 3.72
C ASP A 16 0.77 7.05 4.98
N TYR A 17 1.73 6.14 4.80
CA TYR A 17 2.62 5.65 5.85
C TYR A 17 4.07 5.89 5.45
N GLU A 18 4.82 6.54 6.32
CA GLU A 18 6.27 6.65 6.20
C GLU A 18 6.92 5.42 6.83
N ILE A 19 7.81 4.78 6.08
CA ILE A 19 8.47 3.55 6.46
C ILE A 19 9.97 3.83 6.54
N PHE A 20 10.53 3.64 7.74
CA PHE A 20 11.95 3.75 8.00
C PHE A 20 12.51 2.36 8.34
N GLY A 21 13.71 2.06 7.85
CA GLY A 21 14.38 0.76 8.05
C GLY A 21 13.91 -0.36 7.10
N GLY A 22 13.17 -0.01 6.05
CA GLY A 22 12.62 -0.96 5.08
C GLY A 22 11.31 -1.62 5.52
N ALA A 23 10.81 -2.53 4.68
CA ALA A 23 9.55 -3.23 4.88
C ALA A 23 9.60 -4.64 4.32
N THR A 24 8.66 -5.47 4.74
CA THR A 24 8.43 -6.80 4.18
C THR A 24 7.00 -6.88 3.66
N VAL A 25 6.83 -7.37 2.43
CA VAL A 25 5.54 -7.70 1.84
C VAL A 25 5.44 -9.21 1.74
N THR A 26 4.47 -9.81 2.41
CA THR A 26 4.29 -11.27 2.42
C THR A 26 2.90 -11.62 1.88
N ARG A 27 2.83 -12.64 1.02
CA ARG A 27 1.54 -13.18 0.58
C ARG A 27 0.88 -13.94 1.74
N VAL A 28 -0.39 -13.66 1.97
CA VAL A 28 -1.19 -14.25 3.04
C VAL A 28 -2.53 -14.70 2.49
N GLU A 29 -3.27 -15.50 3.25
CA GLU A 29 -4.64 -15.86 2.86
C GLU A 29 -5.48 -14.57 2.69
N GLY A 30 -6.11 -14.42 1.53
CA GLY A 30 -6.94 -13.26 1.20
C GLY A 30 -6.20 -12.01 0.71
N GLY A 31 -4.87 -12.05 0.50
CA GLY A 31 -4.15 -10.93 -0.11
C GLY A 31 -2.67 -10.86 0.27
N TYR A 32 -2.24 -9.68 0.73
CA TYR A 32 -0.87 -9.36 1.09
C TYR A 32 -0.83 -8.63 2.43
N GLU A 33 0.28 -8.78 3.14
CA GLU A 33 0.55 -8.04 4.37
C GLU A 33 1.87 -7.29 4.20
N VAL A 34 1.83 -5.97 4.47
CA VAL A 34 3.02 -5.12 4.50
C VAL A 34 3.36 -4.86 5.96
N THR A 35 4.55 -5.26 6.37
CA THR A 35 5.02 -5.15 7.76
C THR A 35 6.34 -4.42 7.83
N TRP A 36 6.45 -3.47 8.75
CA TRP A 36 7.67 -2.70 9.01
C TRP A 36 7.80 -2.34 10.49
N ARG A 37 8.95 -1.83 10.90
CA ARG A 37 9.21 -1.45 12.29
C ARG A 37 9.70 0.00 12.36
N SER A 38 8.80 0.95 12.62
CA SER A 38 9.17 2.34 12.95
C SER A 38 8.00 3.13 13.56
N PRO A 39 8.07 3.60 14.83
CA PRO A 39 8.94 3.11 15.91
C PRO A 39 8.52 1.73 16.44
N ASN A 40 7.26 1.35 16.22
CA ASN A 40 6.68 0.07 16.61
C ASN A 40 6.57 -0.87 15.41
N LEU A 41 6.36 -2.16 15.67
CA LEU A 41 5.98 -3.12 14.64
C LEU A 41 4.58 -2.74 14.13
N THR A 42 4.49 -2.36 12.87
CA THR A 42 3.25 -1.99 12.18
C THR A 42 3.02 -2.95 11.04
N SER A 43 1.78 -3.36 10.84
CA SER A 43 1.37 -4.25 9.77
C SER A 43 0.07 -3.76 9.14
N VAL A 44 0.01 -3.80 7.81
CA VAL A 44 -1.16 -3.39 7.02
C VAL A 44 -1.54 -4.50 6.05
N ARG A 45 -2.80 -4.91 6.10
CA ARG A 45 -3.39 -5.90 5.18
C ARG A 45 -3.89 -5.21 3.92
N LEU A 46 -3.54 -5.78 2.77
CA LEU A 46 -3.93 -5.32 1.44
C LEU A 46 -4.63 -6.45 0.70
N ALA A 47 -5.68 -6.13 -0.04
CA ALA A 47 -6.39 -7.11 -0.87
C ALA A 47 -5.59 -7.51 -2.12
N SER A 48 -4.66 -6.65 -2.57
CA SER A 48 -3.87 -6.82 -3.78
C SER A 48 -2.40 -6.49 -3.54
N MET A 49 -1.53 -6.97 -4.44
CA MET A 49 -0.09 -6.74 -4.36
C MET A 49 0.18 -5.24 -4.52
N PRO A 50 0.91 -4.58 -3.60
CA PRO A 50 1.27 -3.20 -3.78
C PRO A 50 2.16 -3.02 -5.01
N LYS A 51 1.91 -1.98 -5.80
CA LYS A 51 2.80 -1.57 -6.89
C LYS A 51 4.10 -1.06 -6.28
N LEU A 52 5.21 -1.68 -6.65
CA LEU A 52 6.54 -1.29 -6.19
C LEU A 52 7.18 -0.38 -7.25
N ASP A 53 7.59 0.81 -6.83
CA ASP A 53 8.26 1.76 -7.70
C ASP A 53 9.65 1.28 -8.13
N GLU A 54 10.07 1.58 -9.36
CA GLU A 54 11.29 1.04 -9.99
C GLU A 54 12.58 1.43 -9.24
N GLY A 55 12.54 2.52 -8.48
CA GLY A 55 13.68 2.98 -7.69
C GLY A 55 13.97 2.14 -6.45
N LEU A 56 13.02 1.33 -5.96
CA LEU A 56 13.18 0.61 -4.69
C LEU A 56 14.22 -0.51 -4.78
N SER A 57 15.05 -0.62 -3.74
CA SER A 57 15.89 -1.81 -3.58
C SER A 57 15.03 -2.92 -3.00
N VAL A 58 14.83 -4.00 -3.76
CA VAL A 58 13.95 -5.10 -3.38
C VAL A 58 14.65 -6.44 -3.54
N LYS A 59 14.35 -7.37 -2.63
CA LYS A 59 14.79 -8.77 -2.69
C LYS A 59 13.56 -9.66 -2.60
N ARG A 60 13.42 -10.61 -3.53
CA ARG A 60 12.30 -11.56 -3.57
C ARG A 60 12.76 -12.93 -3.09
N GLU A 61 12.06 -13.50 -2.13
CA GLU A 61 12.31 -14.82 -1.56
C GLU A 61 10.99 -15.58 -1.42
N GLY A 62 10.68 -16.43 -2.41
CA GLY A 62 9.41 -17.15 -2.46
C GLY A 62 8.21 -16.19 -2.48
N ASP A 63 7.34 -16.33 -1.48
CA ASP A 63 6.13 -15.51 -1.29
C ASP A 63 6.39 -14.20 -0.52
N THR A 64 7.65 -13.89 -0.22
CA THR A 64 8.06 -12.71 0.53
C THR A 64 8.91 -11.77 -0.31
N ILE A 65 8.65 -10.47 -0.19
CA ILE A 65 9.41 -9.40 -0.82
C ILE A 65 9.93 -8.48 0.26
N HIS A 66 11.25 -8.41 0.39
CA HIS A 66 11.94 -7.49 1.28
C HIS A 66 12.27 -6.21 0.54
N ILE A 67 11.78 -5.09 1.08
CA ILE A 67 12.10 -3.74 0.64
C ILE A 67 13.26 -3.26 1.50
N LEU A 68 14.44 -3.18 0.88
CA LEU A 68 15.71 -2.85 1.52
C LEU A 68 16.01 -1.35 1.52
N SER A 69 15.20 -0.55 0.83
CA SER A 69 15.30 0.90 0.87
C SER A 69 15.11 1.41 2.30
N PRO A 70 16.05 2.21 2.84
CA PRO A 70 16.01 2.65 4.24
C PRO A 70 14.83 3.57 4.54
N GLU A 71 14.35 4.31 3.53
CA GLU A 71 13.22 5.21 3.62
C GLU A 71 12.32 4.97 2.41
N CYS A 72 11.05 4.67 2.66
CA CYS A 72 10.05 4.49 1.63
C CYS A 72 8.67 4.89 2.16
N LYS A 73 7.72 5.04 1.24
CA LYS A 73 6.36 5.49 1.55
C LYS A 73 5.37 4.48 1.01
N LEU A 74 4.49 3.98 1.88
CA LEU A 74 3.31 3.22 1.49
C LEU A 74 2.12 4.17 1.36
N THR A 75 1.53 4.22 0.18
CA THR A 75 0.33 5.02 -0.14
C THR A 75 -0.81 4.08 -0.46
N ILE A 76 -1.91 4.16 0.27
CA ILE A 76 -3.14 3.41 0.04
C ILE A 76 -4.21 4.37 -0.46
N ILE A 77 -4.78 4.07 -1.61
CA ILE A 77 -5.79 4.89 -2.28
C ILE A 77 -7.05 4.06 -2.42
N SER A 78 -8.12 4.51 -1.79
CA SER A 78 -9.46 3.93 -1.94
C SER A 78 -10.31 4.86 -2.79
N LYS A 79 -10.81 4.36 -3.92
CA LYS A 79 -11.68 5.09 -4.85
C LYS A 79 -12.77 4.18 -5.36
N ASN A 80 -14.03 4.58 -5.21
CA ASN A 80 -15.19 3.85 -5.72
C ASN A 80 -15.29 2.38 -5.26
N GLY A 81 -14.79 2.06 -4.07
CA GLY A 81 -14.77 0.70 -3.53
C GLY A 81 -13.58 -0.16 -3.99
N GLU A 82 -12.71 0.38 -4.84
CA GLU A 82 -11.43 -0.23 -5.18
C GLU A 82 -10.34 0.37 -4.29
N THR A 83 -9.46 -0.50 -3.77
CA THR A 83 -8.30 -0.10 -2.97
C THR A 83 -7.02 -0.52 -3.68
N GLU A 84 -6.17 0.46 -3.97
CA GLU A 84 -4.84 0.25 -4.53
C GLU A 84 -3.77 0.67 -3.52
N ALA A 85 -2.63 -0.01 -3.54
CA ALA A 85 -1.48 0.31 -2.72
C ALA A 85 -0.24 0.50 -3.58
N HIS A 86 0.57 1.48 -3.20
CA HIS A 86 1.82 1.83 -3.87
C HIS A 86 2.92 1.97 -2.82
N ILE A 87 4.09 1.41 -3.09
CA ILE A 87 5.29 1.67 -2.30
C ILE A 87 6.28 2.39 -3.21
N SER A 88 6.70 3.58 -2.81
CA SER A 88 7.66 4.41 -3.51
C SER A 88 8.81 4.79 -2.59
N LYS A 89 9.89 5.32 -3.18
CA LYS A 89 10.86 6.09 -2.38
C LYS A 89 10.18 7.31 -1.74
N MET A 90 10.71 7.73 -0.59
CA MET A 90 10.44 9.06 -0.04
C MET A 90 11.25 10.12 -0.78
#